data_AF-A0A6P0SID0-F1
#
_entry.id   AF-A0A6P0SID0-F1
#
_cell.length_a   1.000
_cell.length_b   1.000
_cell.length_c   1.000
_cell.angle_alpha   90.00
_cell.angle_beta   90.00
_cell.angle_gamma   90.00
#
_symmetry.space_group_name_H-M   'P 1'
#
loop_
_entity.id
_entity.type
_entity.pdbx_description
1 polymer ?
#
loop_
_entity_poly.entity_id
_entity_poly.type
_entity_poly.pdbx_seq_one_letter_code
_entity_poly.pdbx_strand_id
1 'polypeptide(L)'
;MLNIDNQFQDLDDIPALKELSDETAAACSGGVSLVAYEHANFRGFKKHFGKYGKRLNVRWVGGSINDKLSSFKLYDGSRSWFKVTLFEHKNFKGKRETFTVRANRGLPFVGKFMNDKISSFKVGPA
;
A
#
# COMPACT_ATOMS: atom_id res chain seq x y z
N MET A 1 18.99 17.72 38.72
CA MET A 1 18.54 18.51 37.56
C MET A 1 18.35 17.52 36.43
N LEU A 2 17.10 17.16 36.10
CA LEU A 2 16.83 16.19 35.04
C LEU A 2 17.03 16.89 33.69
N ASN A 3 17.96 16.35 32.90
CA ASN A 3 18.31 16.83 31.57
C ASN A 3 17.12 16.57 30.63
N ILE A 4 16.41 17.62 30.24
CA ILE A 4 15.18 17.54 29.42
C ILE A 4 15.50 17.53 27.92
N ASP A 5 16.78 17.69 27.56
CA ASP A 5 17.23 17.87 26.19
C ASP A 5 17.62 16.53 25.54
N ASN A 6 16.63 15.69 25.20
CA ASN A 6 16.69 14.78 24.03
C ASN A 6 15.43 13.92 23.77
N GLN A 7 14.22 14.48 23.87
CA GLN A 7 12.99 13.74 23.53
C GLN A 7 12.20 14.31 22.35
N PHE A 8 12.80 15.13 21.49
CA PHE A 8 12.21 15.35 20.16
C PHE A 8 12.59 14.16 19.28
N GLN A 9 11.76 13.11 19.31
CA GLN A 9 11.73 12.18 18.18
C GLN A 9 11.30 12.99 16.96
N ASP A 10 12.06 12.90 15.87
CA ASP A 10 11.69 13.53 14.61
C ASP A 10 10.23 13.19 14.28
N LEU A 11 9.41 14.21 14.04
CA LEU A 11 7.97 14.05 13.82
C LEU A 11 7.66 13.08 12.66
N ASP A 12 8.62 12.91 11.74
CA ASP A 12 8.56 11.97 10.61
C ASP A 12 8.69 10.49 11.00
N ASP A 13 9.22 10.19 12.20
CA ASP A 13 9.40 8.84 12.73
C ASP A 13 8.21 8.34 13.54
N ILE A 14 7.23 9.20 13.85
CA ILE A 14 6.00 8.79 14.53
C ILE A 14 5.10 8.05 13.51
N PRO A 15 4.91 6.72 13.63
CA PRO A 15 4.23 5.92 12.61
C PRO A 15 2.79 6.38 12.35
N ALA A 16 2.13 6.91 13.38
CA ALA A 16 0.78 7.43 13.29
C ALA A 16 0.67 8.68 12.38
N LEU A 17 1.67 9.56 12.38
CA LEU A 17 1.67 10.77 11.53
C LEU A 17 1.87 10.41 10.05
N LYS A 18 2.63 9.35 9.76
CA LYS A 18 2.87 8.86 8.39
C LYS A 18 1.64 8.19 7.78
N GLU A 19 0.86 7.48 8.59
CA GLU A 19 -0.42 6.92 8.15
C GLU A 19 -1.45 8.01 7.87
N LEU A 20 -1.48 9.06 8.72
CA LEU A 20 -2.36 10.22 8.54
C LEU A 20 -2.00 11.02 7.28
N SER A 21 -0.72 11.15 6.93
CA SER A 21 -0.30 11.86 5.71
C SER A 21 -0.67 11.09 4.43
N ASP A 22 -0.53 9.77 4.43
CA ASP A 22 -0.93 8.91 3.31
C ASP A 22 -2.47 8.87 3.13
N GLU A 23 -3.22 8.83 4.23
CA GLU A 23 -4.68 8.89 4.24
C GLU A 23 -5.20 10.27 3.80
N THR A 24 -4.57 11.37 4.24
CA THR A 24 -4.93 12.73 3.80
C THR A 24 -4.57 12.99 2.34
N ALA A 25 -3.45 12.47 1.84
CA ALA A 25 -3.11 12.57 0.41
C ALA A 25 -4.14 11.84 -0.48
N ALA A 26 -4.61 10.65 -0.05
CA ALA A 26 -5.67 9.94 -0.76
C ALA A 26 -7.03 10.67 -0.66
N ALA A 27 -7.39 11.17 0.52
CA ALA A 27 -8.65 11.87 0.75
C ALA A 27 -8.73 13.21 -0.01
N CYS A 28 -7.69 14.04 0.06
CA CYS A 28 -7.64 15.35 -0.59
C CYS A 28 -7.59 15.24 -2.12
N SER A 29 -7.04 14.15 -2.66
CA SER A 29 -6.99 13.92 -4.11
C SER A 29 -8.30 13.38 -4.70
N GLY A 30 -9.29 12.99 -3.87
CA GLY A 30 -10.50 12.30 -4.36
C GLY A 30 -10.18 10.97 -5.05
N GLY A 31 -9.05 10.36 -4.70
CA GLY A 31 -8.49 9.19 -5.37
C GLY A 31 -8.26 8.01 -4.44
N VAL A 32 -7.83 6.91 -5.03
CA VAL A 32 -7.40 5.71 -4.31
C VAL A 32 -5.88 5.60 -4.37
N SER A 33 -5.29 5.29 -3.23
CA SER A 33 -3.84 5.10 -3.07
C SER A 33 -3.53 3.74 -2.47
N LEU A 34 -2.49 3.08 -2.98
CA LEU A 34 -1.96 1.83 -2.47
C LEU A 34 -0.49 2.02 -2.08
N VAL A 35 -0.15 1.65 -0.86
CA VAL A 35 1.24 1.62 -0.39
C VAL A 35 1.67 0.18 -0.27
N ALA A 36 2.63 -0.22 -1.10
CA ALA A 36 3.20 -1.56 -1.14
C ALA A 36 4.44 -1.62 -0.24
N TYR A 37 4.63 -2.74 0.46
CA TYR A 37 5.74 -2.98 1.37
C TYR A 37 6.47 -4.28 1.00
N GLU A 38 7.79 -4.26 1.08
CA GLU A 38 8.62 -5.43 0.74
C GLU A 38 8.55 -6.55 1.79
N HIS A 39 8.16 -6.24 3.02
CA HIS A 39 8.03 -7.24 4.07
C HIS A 39 6.59 -7.37 4.55
N ALA A 40 6.29 -8.50 5.19
CA ALA A 40 5.03 -8.71 5.88
C ALA A 40 4.87 -7.70 7.03
N ASN A 41 3.61 -7.48 7.44
CA ASN A 41 3.22 -6.57 8.50
C ASN A 41 3.62 -5.09 8.25
N PHE A 42 3.62 -4.66 6.99
CA PHE A 42 3.84 -3.27 6.58
C PHE A 42 5.25 -2.75 6.94
N ARG A 43 6.27 -3.58 6.72
CA ARG A 43 7.66 -3.29 7.07
C ARG A 43 8.57 -3.21 5.84
N GLY A 44 9.79 -2.73 6.06
CA GLY A 44 10.82 -2.60 5.04
C GLY A 44 10.56 -1.43 4.09
N PHE A 45 11.25 -1.47 2.96
CA PHE A 45 11.05 -0.53 1.86
C PHE A 45 9.58 -0.48 1.43
N LYS A 46 9.08 0.75 1.22
CA LYS A 46 7.71 1.00 0.77
C LYS A 46 7.66 1.81 -0.51
N LYS A 47 6.61 1.58 -1.31
CA LYS A 47 6.35 2.32 -2.54
C LYS A 47 4.90 2.72 -2.66
N HIS A 48 4.68 3.99 -3.00
CA HIS A 48 3.36 4.60 -3.08
C HIS A 48 2.85 4.60 -4.53
N PHE A 49 1.59 4.26 -4.70
CA PHE A 49 0.87 4.32 -5.97
C PHE A 49 -0.46 5.04 -5.74
N GLY A 50 -0.66 6.20 -6.37
CA GLY A 50 -1.89 6.97 -6.24
C GLY A 50 -2.46 7.31 -7.59
N LYS A 51 -3.80 7.37 -7.70
CA LYS A 51 -4.48 7.91 -8.87
C LYS A 51 -5.83 8.52 -8.49
N TYR A 52 -6.20 9.59 -9.17
CA TYR A 52 -7.55 10.15 -9.10
C TYR A 52 -8.63 9.08 -9.43
N GLY A 53 -9.74 9.13 -8.71
CA GLY A 53 -10.88 8.24 -8.87
C GLY A 53 -10.72 6.90 -8.14
N LYS A 54 -11.77 6.06 -8.22
CA LYS A 54 -11.89 4.81 -7.46
C LYS A 54 -11.16 3.60 -8.08
N ARG A 55 -10.30 3.81 -9.08
CA ARG A 55 -9.60 2.72 -9.79
C ARG A 55 -8.12 3.03 -9.96
N LEU A 56 -7.28 2.09 -9.56
CA LEU A 56 -5.83 2.17 -9.69
C LEU A 56 -5.31 0.89 -10.35
N ASN A 57 -4.85 1.03 -11.58
CA ASN A 57 -4.33 -0.07 -12.39
C ASN A 57 -2.85 0.16 -12.66
N VAL A 58 -1.98 -0.60 -12.00
CA VAL A 58 -0.53 -0.49 -12.11
C VAL A 58 -0.02 -1.64 -12.95
N ARG A 59 0.31 -1.37 -14.22
CA ARG A 59 0.80 -2.38 -15.19
C ARG A 59 2.21 -2.89 -14.86
N TRP A 60 2.97 -2.10 -14.11
CA TRP A 60 4.31 -2.44 -13.67
C TRP A 60 4.60 -1.73 -12.36
N VAL A 61 4.94 -2.49 -11.31
CA VAL A 61 5.23 -1.93 -9.99
C VAL A 61 6.59 -1.22 -9.93
N GLY A 62 7.46 -1.44 -10.92
CA GLY A 62 8.83 -0.90 -10.96
C GLY A 62 9.83 -1.84 -10.29
N GLY A 63 11.09 -1.78 -10.75
CA GLY A 63 12.13 -2.74 -10.32
C GLY A 63 12.43 -2.73 -8.82
N SER A 64 12.16 -1.63 -8.11
CA SER A 64 12.47 -1.53 -6.68
C SER A 64 11.60 -2.42 -5.78
N ILE A 65 10.35 -2.71 -6.18
CA ILE A 65 9.40 -3.53 -5.39
C ILE A 65 8.93 -4.79 -6.14
N ASN A 66 9.35 -4.94 -7.40
CA ASN A 66 9.06 -6.12 -8.19
C ASN A 66 9.61 -7.37 -7.50
N ASP A 67 8.81 -8.43 -7.44
CA ASP A 67 9.17 -9.71 -6.81
C ASP A 67 9.65 -9.57 -5.36
N LYS A 68 9.14 -8.54 -4.67
CA LYS A 68 9.41 -8.27 -3.26
C LYS A 68 8.16 -7.92 -2.46
N LEU A 69 7.03 -7.64 -3.12
CA LEU A 69 5.82 -7.19 -2.42
C LEU A 69 5.30 -8.30 -1.51
N SER A 70 5.23 -8.00 -0.21
CA SER A 70 4.77 -8.94 0.82
C SER A 70 3.53 -8.46 1.58
N SER A 71 3.30 -7.15 1.66
CA SER A 71 2.10 -6.56 2.29
C SER A 71 1.73 -5.22 1.66
N PHE A 72 0.49 -4.77 1.86
CA PHE A 72 0.05 -3.48 1.32
C PHE A 72 -1.03 -2.82 2.16
N LYS A 73 -1.07 -1.48 2.14
CA LYS A 73 -2.18 -0.67 2.66
C LYS A 73 -2.91 0.03 1.53
N LEU A 74 -4.20 0.22 1.73
CA LEU A 74 -5.09 0.87 0.79
C LEU A 74 -5.74 2.07 1.47
N TYR A 75 -5.66 3.22 0.82
CA TYR A 75 -6.19 4.48 1.32
C TYR A 75 -7.17 5.07 0.32
N ASP A 76 -8.25 5.63 0.84
CA ASP A 76 -9.26 6.36 0.09
C ASP A 76 -10.02 7.28 1.06
N GLY A 77 -10.53 8.40 0.55
CA GLY A 77 -11.30 9.36 1.35
C GLY A 77 -12.64 8.85 1.89
N SER A 78 -13.04 7.60 1.59
CA SER A 78 -14.27 6.99 2.07
C SER A 78 -14.02 5.63 2.71
N ARG A 79 -14.99 5.10 3.46
CA ARG A 79 -14.89 3.81 4.15
C ARG A 79 -15.35 2.61 3.28
N SER A 80 -15.18 2.73 1.96
CA SER A 80 -15.65 1.73 0.99
C SER A 80 -14.78 0.48 0.94
N TRP A 81 -15.34 -0.59 0.40
CA TRP A 81 -14.63 -1.84 0.11
C TRP A 81 -14.08 -1.82 -1.31
N PHE A 82 -12.90 -2.40 -1.48
CA PHE A 82 -12.20 -2.49 -2.75
C PHE A 82 -11.76 -3.93 -3.03
N LYS A 83 -11.79 -4.30 -4.31
CA LYS A 83 -11.14 -5.50 -4.84
C LYS A 83 -9.73 -5.15 -5.29
N VAL A 84 -8.74 -5.81 -4.71
CA VAL A 84 -7.32 -5.71 -5.07
C VAL A 84 -6.91 -7.03 -5.71
N THR A 85 -6.59 -7.01 -7.01
CA THR A 85 -6.08 -8.17 -7.74
C THR A 85 -4.58 -8.00 -7.98
N LEU A 86 -3.78 -8.92 -7.44
CA LEU A 86 -2.34 -8.98 -7.60
C LEU A 86 -1.98 -9.96 -8.72
N PHE A 87 -0.95 -9.65 -9.51
CA PHE A 87 -0.51 -10.45 -10.66
C PHE A 87 0.99 -10.70 -10.61
N GLU A 88 1.36 -11.94 -10.93
CA GLU A 88 2.76 -12.39 -10.98
C GLU A 88 3.58 -11.71 -12.07
N HIS A 89 2.96 -11.32 -13.18
CA HIS A 89 3.67 -10.71 -14.30
C HIS A 89 3.19 -9.30 -14.60
N LYS A 90 4.01 -8.56 -15.36
CA LYS A 90 3.64 -7.22 -15.86
C LYS A 90 2.39 -7.30 -16.73
N ASN A 91 1.73 -6.16 -16.88
CA ASN A 91 0.55 -6.02 -17.73
C ASN A 91 -0.62 -6.94 -17.35
N PHE A 92 -0.76 -7.29 -16.07
CA PHE A 92 -1.87 -8.08 -15.53
C PHE A 92 -1.92 -9.52 -16.07
N LYS A 93 -0.75 -10.15 -16.19
CA LYS A 93 -0.58 -11.51 -16.71
C LYS A 93 -0.08 -12.45 -15.60
N GLY A 94 -0.02 -13.74 -15.92
CA GLY A 94 0.45 -14.77 -15.01
C GLY A 94 -0.59 -15.16 -13.96
N LYS A 95 -0.14 -15.80 -12.89
CA LYS A 95 -1.00 -16.15 -11.76
C LYS A 95 -1.52 -14.88 -11.09
N ARG A 96 -2.72 -14.97 -10.52
CA ARG A 96 -3.37 -13.85 -9.83
C ARG A 96 -4.15 -14.31 -8.61
N GLU A 97 -4.22 -13.42 -7.63
CA GLU A 97 -5.13 -13.54 -6.49
C GLU A 97 -5.85 -12.23 -6.26
N THR A 98 -7.08 -12.32 -5.76
CA THR A 98 -7.93 -11.16 -5.49
C THR A 98 -8.34 -11.13 -4.03
N PHE A 99 -8.19 -9.97 -3.42
CA PHE A 99 -8.52 -9.72 -2.03
C PHE A 99 -9.56 -8.61 -1.95
N THR A 100 -10.54 -8.78 -1.06
CA THR A 100 -11.48 -7.71 -0.72
C THR A 100 -10.96 -7.01 0.54
N VAL A 101 -10.58 -5.74 0.42
CA VAL A 101 -9.96 -4.97 1.49
C VAL A 101 -10.78 -3.70 1.72
N ARG A 102 -10.99 -3.35 2.99
CA ARG A 102 -11.62 -2.08 3.34
C ARG A 102 -10.62 -0.93 3.15
N ALA A 103 -11.08 0.22 2.68
CA ALA A 103 -10.28 1.43 2.68
C ALA A 103 -9.74 1.77 4.08
N ASN A 104 -8.57 2.39 4.10
CA ASN A 104 -7.79 2.80 5.27
C ASN A 104 -7.42 1.59 6.16
N ARG A 105 -7.28 0.43 5.51
CA ARG A 105 -6.76 -0.82 6.07
C ARG A 105 -5.73 -1.38 5.10
N GLY A 106 -5.26 -2.59 5.36
CA GLY A 106 -4.32 -3.28 4.49
C GLY A 106 -4.38 -4.77 4.67
N LEU A 107 -3.66 -5.47 3.81
CA LEU A 107 -3.40 -6.89 3.95
C LEU A 107 -1.98 -7.06 4.51
N PRO A 108 -1.82 -7.55 5.75
CA PRO A 108 -0.51 -7.65 6.40
C PRO A 108 0.39 -8.72 5.76
N PHE A 109 -0.19 -9.63 4.98
CA PHE A 109 0.56 -10.61 4.22
C PHE A 109 -0.25 -11.05 3.00
N VAL A 110 0.35 -10.98 1.81
CA VAL A 110 -0.29 -11.35 0.54
C VAL A 110 -0.47 -12.87 0.34
N GLY A 111 0.00 -13.66 1.30
CA GLY A 111 -0.07 -15.12 1.25
C GLY A 111 1.15 -15.73 0.56
N LYS A 112 1.44 -16.99 0.91
CA LYS A 112 2.62 -17.72 0.40
C LYS A 112 2.66 -17.86 -1.12
N PHE A 113 1.50 -17.87 -1.77
CA PHE A 113 1.42 -18.04 -3.22
C PHE A 113 1.91 -16.81 -3.99
N MET A 114 1.59 -15.61 -3.50
CA MET A 114 1.88 -14.33 -4.14
C MET A 114 3.10 -13.60 -3.59
N ASN A 115 3.58 -13.99 -2.40
CA ASN A 115 4.73 -13.33 -1.78
C ASN A 115 5.94 -13.31 -2.72
N ASP A 116 6.59 -12.15 -2.83
CA ASP A 116 7.81 -11.96 -3.61
C ASP A 116 7.69 -12.33 -5.10
N LYS A 117 6.49 -12.19 -5.66
CA LYS A 117 6.23 -12.50 -7.08
C LYS A 117 5.47 -11.43 -7.84
N ILE A 118 5.06 -10.35 -7.16
CA ILE A 118 4.07 -9.44 -7.72
C ILE A 118 4.75 -8.40 -8.61
N SER A 119 4.29 -8.35 -9.86
CA SER A 119 4.78 -7.44 -10.89
C SER A 119 3.76 -6.38 -11.31
N SER A 120 2.46 -6.63 -11.11
CA SER A 120 1.39 -5.69 -11.46
C SER A 120 0.14 -5.91 -10.59
N PHE A 121 -0.73 -4.90 -10.49
CA PHE A 121 -1.97 -5.02 -9.72
C PHE A 121 -3.09 -4.11 -10.23
N LYS A 122 -4.33 -4.49 -9.90
CA LYS A 122 -5.52 -3.68 -10.13
C LYS A 122 -6.25 -3.45 -8.82
N VAL A 123 -6.79 -2.26 -8.66
CA VAL A 123 -7.68 -1.87 -7.57
C VAL A 123 -8.94 -1.27 -8.17
N GLY A 124 -10.09 -1.69 -7.67
CA GLY A 124 -11.37 -1.09 -8.01
C GLY A 124 -12.40 -1.30 -6.90
N PRO A 125 -13.58 -0.66 -7.01
CA PRO A 125 -14.68 -0.88 -6.06
C PRO A 125 -15.03 -2.37 -6.00
N ALA A 126 -15.33 -2.86 -4.79
CA ALA A 126 -15.77 -4.24 -4.58
C ALA A 126 -17.19 -4.46 -5.12
#